data_AF-A0A562GS03-F1
#
_entry.id   AF-A0A562GS03-F1
#
_cell.length_a   1.000
_cell.length_b   1.000
_cell.length_c   1.000
_cell.angle_alpha   90.00
_cell.angle_beta   90.00
_cell.angle_gamma   90.00
#
_symmetry.space_group_name_H-M   'P 1'
#
loop_
_entity.id
_entity.type
_entity.pdbx_description
1 polymer ?
#
loop_
_entity_poly.entity_id
_entity_poly.type
_entity_poly.pdbx_seq_one_letter_code
_entity_poly.pdbx_strand_id
1 'polypeptide(L)'
;MASKTSSKQKNVCFEEALGKLEVIVKQLEAGELPLEEALDKFGEGIANAKLCFEQLNTAETQIDKILQQEQGRLVEQPLIVEGN
;
A
#
# COMPACT_ATOMS: atom_id res chain seq x y z
N MET A 1 0.55 -37.11 11.36
CA MET A 1 -0.54 -36.19 10.93
C MET A 1 -0.60 -35.09 11.98
N ALA A 2 -0.43 -33.79 11.75
CA ALA A 2 -0.32 -32.97 10.55
C ALA A 2 0.73 -31.87 10.83
N SER A 3 1.70 -31.71 9.95
CA SER A 3 2.64 -30.58 9.96
C SER A 3 2.54 -29.87 8.63
N LYS A 4 2.13 -28.60 8.66
CA LYS A 4 2.77 -27.44 7.99
C LYS A 4 1.81 -26.25 7.92
N THR A 5 1.75 -25.52 9.02
CA THR A 5 1.54 -24.07 9.00
C THR A 5 2.83 -23.44 8.46
N SER A 6 2.85 -22.92 7.23
CA SER A 6 3.77 -21.83 6.84
C SER A 6 3.57 -21.40 5.39
N SER A 7 3.04 -20.19 5.20
CA SER A 7 3.51 -19.27 4.16
C SER A 7 2.99 -17.86 4.49
N LYS A 8 3.47 -17.30 5.61
CA LYS A 8 3.39 -15.87 5.90
C LYS A 8 4.40 -15.17 4.99
N GLN A 9 4.12 -15.13 3.68
CA GLN A 9 4.79 -14.17 2.81
C GLN A 9 4.38 -12.80 3.33
N LYS A 10 5.36 -12.03 3.83
CA LYS A 10 5.19 -10.63 4.27
C LYS A 10 4.83 -9.77 3.05
N ASN A 11 3.61 -9.89 2.55
CA ASN A 11 2.96 -8.74 1.96
C ASN A 11 2.70 -7.81 3.15
N VAL A 12 3.38 -6.67 3.17
CA VAL A 12 3.05 -5.62 4.14
C VAL A 12 1.58 -5.28 3.90
N CYS A 13 0.73 -5.63 4.85
CA CYS A 13 -0.71 -5.43 4.72
C CYS A 13 -1.01 -3.93 4.77
N PHE A 14 -2.04 -3.47 4.07
CA PHE A 14 -2.45 -2.05 4.06
C PHE A 14 -2.55 -1.47 5.47
N GLU A 15 -3.15 -2.22 6.39
CA GLU A 15 -3.36 -1.86 7.79
C GLU A 15 -2.03 -1.70 8.55
N GLU A 16 -1.01 -2.50 8.20
CA GLU A 16 0.31 -2.40 8.80
C GLU A 16 1.04 -1.13 8.32
N ALA A 17 0.97 -0.83 7.03
CA ALA A 17 1.55 0.38 6.45
C ALA A 17 0.87 1.64 7.00
N LEU A 18 -0.47 1.62 7.09
CA LEU A 18 -1.26 2.71 7.64
C LEU A 18 -0.94 2.94 9.12
N GLY A 19 -0.90 1.87 9.92
CA GLY A 19 -0.55 1.97 11.34
C GLY A 19 0.86 2.53 11.57
N LYS A 20 1.83 2.15 10.74
CA LYS A 20 3.18 2.74 10.78
C LYS A 20 3.17 4.23 10.42
N LEU A 21 2.42 4.61 9.38
CA LEU A 21 2.28 6.01 8.97
C LEU A 21 1.67 6.87 10.08
N GLU A 22 0.62 6.40 10.75
CA GLU A 22 -0.01 7.10 11.88
C GLU A 22 0.96 7.33 13.04
N VAL A 23 1.80 6.33 13.36
CA VAL A 23 2.82 6.46 14.40
C VAL A 23 3.87 7.50 14.00
N ILE A 24 4.33 7.47 12.76
CA ILE A 24 5.31 8.44 12.24
C ILE A 24 4.74 9.85 12.29
N VAL A 25 3.50 10.06 11.84
CA VAL A 25 2.84 11.37 11.87
C VAL A 25 2.75 11.89 13.31
N LYS A 26 2.31 11.05 14.25
CA LYS A 26 2.26 11.44 15.68
C LYS A 26 3.62 11.85 16.23
N GLN A 27 4.69 11.13 15.86
CA GLN A 27 6.04 11.46 16.30
C GLN A 27 6.53 12.79 15.71
N LEU A 28 6.23 13.07 14.44
CA LEU A 28 6.58 14.33 13.79
C LEU A 28 5.78 15.50 14.36
N GLU A 29 4.48 15.30 14.64
CA GLU A 29 3.60 16.32 15.22
C GLU A 29 3.96 16.67 16.66
N ALA A 30 4.52 15.73 17.42
CA ALA A 30 5.00 15.99 18.78
C ALA A 30 6.14 17.02 18.81
N GLY A 31 6.94 17.11 17.73
CA GLY A 31 8.00 18.11 17.60
C GLY A 31 9.19 17.93 18.55
N GLU A 32 9.29 16.79 19.22
CA GLU A 32 10.37 16.48 20.17
C GLU A 32 11.61 15.85 19.50
N LEU A 33 11.51 15.50 18.22
CA LEU A 33 12.59 14.85 17.47
C LEU A 33 13.66 15.86 17.05
N PRO A 34 14.95 15.49 17.15
CA PRO A 34 16.03 16.21 16.46
C PRO A 34 15.77 16.30 14.95
N LEU A 35 16.27 17.36 14.32
CA LEU A 35 16.04 17.62 12.88
C LEU A 35 16.40 16.42 11.99
N GLU A 36 17.52 15.75 12.26
CA GLU A 36 17.99 14.62 11.46
C GLU A 36 17.06 13.41 11.58
N GLU A 37 16.61 13.08 12.80
CA GLU A 37 15.61 12.03 13.03
C GLU A 37 14.25 12.38 12.43
N ALA A 38 13.86 13.66 12.46
CA ALA A 38 12.62 14.12 11.85
C ALA A 38 12.65 13.95 10.31
N LEU A 39 13.80 14.18 9.67
CA LEU A 39 13.98 13.97 8.24
C LEU A 39 13.91 12.48 7.87
N ASP A 40 14.53 11.62 8.67
CA ASP A 40 14.45 10.16 8.49
C ASP A 40 13.00 9.66 8.62
N LYS A 41 12.31 10.11 9.68
CA LYS A 41 10.89 9.78 9.91
C LYS A 41 9.99 10.30 8.81
N PHE A 42 10.26 11.49 8.29
CA PHE A 42 9.53 12.00 7.15
C PHE A 42 9.71 11.12 5.91
N GLY A 43 10.94 10.68 5.62
CA GLY A 43 11.23 9.74 4.53
C GLY A 43 10.50 8.41 4.67
N GLU A 44 10.52 7.82 5.87
CA GLU A 44 9.74 6.61 6.19
C GLU A 44 8.23 6.85 6.01
N GLY A 45 7.73 8.01 6.43
CA GLY A 45 6.32 8.40 6.28
C GLY A 45 5.90 8.45 4.81
N ILE A 46 6.70 9.08 3.95
CA ILE A 46 6.44 9.13 2.51
C ILE A 46 6.41 7.73 1.89
N ALA A 47 7.32 6.84 2.29
CA ALA A 47 7.34 5.46 1.79
C ALA A 47 6.06 4.69 2.18
N ASN A 48 5.62 4.80 3.44
CA ASN A 48 4.38 4.15 3.90
C ASN A 48 3.13 4.75 3.23
N ALA A 49 3.09 6.07 3.04
CA ALA A 49 1.98 6.72 2.35
C ALA A 49 1.85 6.26 0.89
N LYS A 50 2.97 6.16 0.17
CA LYS A 50 2.99 5.60 -1.20
C LYS A 50 2.46 4.18 -1.25
N LEU A 51 2.92 3.32 -0.33
CA LEU A 51 2.45 1.94 -0.25
C LEU A 51 0.94 1.84 0.02
N CYS A 52 0.41 2.70 0.90
CA CYS A 52 -1.04 2.76 1.14
C CYS A 52 -1.79 3.15 -0.13
N PHE A 53 -1.31 4.16 -0.86
CA PHE A 53 -1.92 4.64 -2.09
C PHE A 53 -1.92 3.59 -3.20
N GLU A 54 -0.81 2.87 -3.38
CA GLU A 54 -0.70 1.76 -4.35
C GLU A 54 -1.71 0.64 -4.07
N GLN A 55 -1.92 0.30 -2.80
CA GLN A 55 -2.90 -0.72 -2.42
C GLN A 55 -4.34 -0.25 -2.63
N LEU A 56 -4.65 1.02 -2.33
CA LEU A 56 -5.96 1.60 -2.62
C LEU A 56 -6.26 1.63 -4.12
N ASN A 57 -5.32 2.06 -4.94
CA ASN A 57 -5.46 2.06 -6.41
C ASN A 57 -5.68 0.64 -6.95
N THR A 58 -4.97 -0.34 -6.39
CA THR A 58 -5.14 -1.75 -6.76
C THR A 58 -6.55 -2.24 -6.42
N ALA A 59 -7.07 -1.89 -5.24
CA ALA A 59 -8.42 -2.23 -4.82
C ALA A 59 -9.48 -1.55 -5.71
N GLU A 60 -9.32 -0.25 -6.00
CA GLU A 60 -10.20 0.51 -6.91
C GLU A 60 -10.27 -0.14 -8.30
N THR A 61 -9.11 -0.46 -8.88
CA THR A 61 -9.04 -1.13 -10.18
C THR A 61 -9.75 -2.49 -10.18
N GLN A 62 -9.69 -3.24 -9.08
CA GLN A 62 -10.39 -4.52 -8.95
C GLN A 62 -11.91 -4.33 -8.85
N ILE A 63 -12.37 -3.33 -8.09
CA ILE A 63 -13.80 -2.98 -7.98
C ILE A 63 -14.34 -2.57 -9.35
N ASP A 64 -13.63 -1.70 -10.07
CA ASP A 64 -14.03 -1.25 -11.40
C ASP A 64 -14.18 -2.42 -12.39
N LYS A 65 -13.24 -3.38 -12.37
CA LYS A 65 -13.32 -4.60 -13.19
C LYS A 65 -14.57 -5.43 -12.88
N ILE A 66 -14.92 -5.58 -11.60
CA ILE A 66 -16.11 -6.33 -11.19
C ILE A 66 -17.38 -5.61 -11.67
N LEU A 67 -17.48 -4.30 -11.47
CA LEU A 67 -18.63 -3.50 -11.89
C LEU A 67 -18.83 -3.50 -13.41
N GLN A 68 -17.73 -3.46 -14.17
CA GLN A 68 -17.75 -3.57 -15.63
C GLN A 68 -18.25 -4.94 -16.09
N GLN A 69 -17.81 -6.03 -15.42
CA GLN A 69 -18.28 -7.38 -15.68
C GLN A 69 -19.77 -7.55 -15.36
N GLU A 70 -20.27 -7.02 -14.25
CA GLU A 70 -21.70 -7.09 -13.89
C GLU A 70 -22.60 -6.33 -14.87
N GLN A 71 -22.09 -5.25 -15.47
CA GLN A 71 -22.80 -4.49 -16.51
C GLN A 71 -22.72 -5.16 -17.90
N GLY A 72 -22.16 -6.37 -18.00
CA GLY A 72 -22.00 -7.11 -19.25
C GLY A 72 -20.99 -6.48 -20.23
N ARG A 73 -20.18 -5.53 -19.77
CA ARG A 73 -19.20 -4.80 -20.59
C ARG A 73 -17.81 -5.35 -20.28
N LEU A 74 -17.33 -6.29 -21.10
CA LEU A 74 -15.92 -6.67 -21.08
C LEU A 74 -15.10 -5.47 -21.54
N VAL A 75 -14.35 -4.85 -20.61
CA VAL A 75 -13.46 -3.75 -20.96
C VAL A 75 -12.09 -4.34 -21.27
N GLU A 76 -11.73 -4.29 -22.55
CA GLU A 76 -10.38 -4.59 -23.02
C GLU A 76 -9.44 -3.48 -22.56
N GLN A 77 -8.53 -3.80 -21.63
CA GLN A 77 -7.50 -2.87 -21.20
C GLN A 77 -6.27 -3.07 -22.10
N PRO A 78 -5.70 -2.01 -22.71
CA PRO A 78 -4.53 -2.16 -23.56
C PRO A 78 -3.36 -2.69 -22.73
N LEU A 79 -2.73 -3.77 -23.17
CA LEU A 79 -1.46 -4.22 -22.62
C LEU A 79 -0.38 -3.22 -23.06
N ILE A 80 -0.01 -2.29 -22.18
CA ILE A 80 1.18 -1.48 -22.38
C ILE A 80 2.38 -2.39 -22.12
N VAL A 81 2.90 -2.98 -23.19
CA VAL A 81 4.21 -3.64 -23.17
C VAL A 81 5.23 -2.51 -23.30
N GLU A 82 5.76 -2.05 -22.17
CA GLU A 82 6.93 -1.15 -22.22
C GLU A 82 8.09 -1.92 -22.86
N GLY A 83 8.42 -1.52 -24.08
CA GLY A 83 9.54 -2.03 -24.85
C GLY A 83 10.86 -1.64 -24.18
N ASN A 84 11.65 -2.67 -23.92
CA ASN A 84 13.01 -2.61 -23.38
C ASN A 84 13.99 -1.88 -24.31
#